data_AF-I1BL25-F1
#
_entry.id   AF-I1BL25-F1
#
_cell.length_a   1.000
_cell.length_b   1.000
_cell.length_c   1.000
_cell.angle_alpha   90.00
_cell.angle_beta   90.00
_cell.angle_gamma   90.00
#
_symmetry.space_group_name_H-M   'P 1'
#
loop_
_entity.id
_entity.type
_entity.pdbx_description
1 polymer ?
#
loop_
_entity_poly.entity_id
_entity_poly.type
_entity_poly.pdbx_seq_one_letter_code
_entity_poly.pdbx_strand_id
1 'polypeptide(L)'
;MASIGRPLDVAVIDEIQLIADPNRGWAWTQALLGLKAKEIHLCGEEAAVPLIRKICEDLDEEVVVNKYGRLTPYTVSDMPLKSDLSQIEKGDCVVAFSRMNIFDLKKRIEAQTGLKCAVAYGSLPPETRALQAKSFNDPDSGIDVLVASDAVGMGLNLNIKRVVFSNIKKFDGKEVRPISIPQLKQIAGRAGRFGTAYGNGIVTALNRADLRYIKEAVAAPNVELEMPNETFSGLLLIADNLEEIRLPLRDRYQFVTAPVSTRSDESMELIKILARKFSQKKICTLDELIELPTNPPTSPSGLKALEESHKQIMLYMWLSTRYPDTFITTQDDATSIKSQCEHLIDDGLKLSRASQSIRKGRKHPRPHFREDKLESRQ
;
A
#
# COMPACT_ATOMS: atom_id res chain seq x y z
N MET A 1 12.25 1.72 14.09
CA MET A 1 13.27 0.66 14.00
C MET A 1 13.38 -0.03 15.35
N ALA A 2 13.70 -1.31 15.37
CA ALA A 2 13.86 -2.04 16.61
C ALA A 2 15.03 -1.48 17.44
N SER A 3 14.91 -1.50 18.76
CA SER A 3 15.97 -1.02 19.66
C SER A 3 17.05 -2.09 19.83
N ILE A 4 18.15 -1.96 19.09
CA ILE A 4 19.27 -2.92 19.11
C ILE A 4 20.14 -2.85 20.37
N GLY A 5 20.00 -1.80 21.19
CA GLY A 5 20.79 -1.62 22.41
C GLY A 5 20.21 -2.28 23.65
N ARG A 6 18.94 -2.67 23.60
CA ARG A 6 18.18 -3.12 24.77
C ARG A 6 18.25 -4.64 24.91
N PRO A 7 18.62 -5.19 26.07
CA PRO A 7 18.51 -6.63 26.31
C PRO A 7 17.04 -7.05 26.36
N LEU A 8 16.73 -8.16 25.70
CA LEU A 8 15.40 -8.76 25.59
C LEU A 8 15.47 -10.24 25.95
N ASP A 9 14.40 -10.78 26.53
CA ASP A 9 14.28 -12.23 26.67
C ASP A 9 13.92 -12.86 25.32
N VAL A 10 12.95 -12.27 24.62
CA VAL A 10 12.43 -12.77 23.34
C VAL A 10 12.28 -11.63 22.34
N ALA A 11 12.63 -11.88 21.08
CA ALA A 11 12.30 -11.04 19.94
C ALA A 11 11.56 -11.83 18.87
N VAL A 12 10.69 -11.15 18.12
CA VAL A 12 9.98 -11.72 16.98
C VAL A 12 10.23 -10.84 15.76
N ILE A 13 10.74 -11.43 14.68
CA ILE A 13 10.90 -10.78 13.39
C ILE A 13 9.92 -11.43 12.42
N ASP A 14 8.90 -10.68 12.03
CA ASP A 14 7.88 -11.14 11.09
C ASP A 14 8.30 -10.87 9.63
N GLU A 15 7.75 -11.65 8.71
CA GLU A 15 8.00 -11.60 7.27
C GLU A 15 9.51 -11.62 6.93
N ILE A 16 10.27 -12.54 7.52
CA ILE A 16 11.75 -12.58 7.43
C ILE A 16 12.28 -12.63 5.99
N GLN A 17 11.51 -13.14 5.02
CA GLN A 17 11.88 -13.10 3.61
C GLN A 17 12.10 -11.69 3.06
N LEU A 18 11.58 -10.65 3.73
CA LEU A 18 11.84 -9.26 3.39
C LEU A 18 13.30 -8.84 3.63
N ILE A 19 14.12 -9.69 4.28
CA ILE A 19 15.59 -9.54 4.28
C ILE A 19 16.17 -9.49 2.86
N ALA A 20 15.49 -10.12 1.89
CA ALA A 20 15.87 -10.10 0.48
C ALA A 20 15.31 -8.90 -0.31
N ASP A 21 14.64 -7.93 0.33
CA ASP A 21 14.16 -6.71 -0.32
C ASP A 21 15.33 -5.75 -0.61
N PRO A 22 15.56 -5.33 -1.87
CA PRO A 22 16.73 -4.53 -2.23
C PRO A 22 16.73 -3.10 -1.67
N ASN A 23 15.60 -2.61 -1.17
CA ASN A 23 15.47 -1.26 -0.64
C ASN A 23 15.30 -1.24 0.88
N ARG A 24 14.70 -2.29 1.45
CA ARG A 24 14.31 -2.35 2.88
C ARG A 24 14.94 -3.51 3.64
N GLY A 25 15.57 -4.46 2.95
CA GLY A 25 16.14 -5.67 3.55
C GLY A 25 17.15 -5.39 4.65
N TRP A 26 17.91 -4.29 4.53
CA TRP A 26 18.82 -3.79 5.56
C TRP A 26 18.18 -3.70 6.96
N ALA A 27 16.88 -3.39 7.06
CA ALA A 27 16.20 -3.29 8.35
C ALA A 27 15.99 -4.66 9.01
N TRP A 28 15.70 -5.69 8.21
CA TRP A 28 15.62 -7.08 8.68
C TRP A 28 17.01 -7.62 9.01
N THR A 29 18.02 -7.33 8.18
CA THR A 29 19.41 -7.67 8.45
C THR A 29 19.88 -7.06 9.78
N GLN A 30 19.60 -5.77 10.01
CA GLN A 30 19.94 -5.10 11.26
C GLN A 30 19.19 -5.67 12.46
N ALA A 31 17.92 -6.04 12.30
CA ALA A 31 17.16 -6.67 13.37
C ALA A 31 17.72 -8.06 13.71
N LEU A 32 17.99 -8.89 12.69
CA LEU A 32 18.54 -10.23 12.87
C LEU A 32 19.91 -10.20 13.55
N LEU A 33 20.81 -9.32 13.10
CA LEU A 33 22.19 -9.26 13.60
C LEU A 33 22.35 -8.40 14.87
N GLY A 34 21.44 -7.45 15.09
CA GLY A 34 21.62 -6.41 16.11
C GLY A 34 20.74 -6.56 17.35
N LEU A 35 19.71 -7.40 17.32
CA LEU A 35 18.84 -7.58 18.48
C LEU A 35 19.55 -8.39 19.57
N LYS A 36 19.63 -7.81 20.77
CA LYS A 36 20.17 -8.48 21.97
C LYS A 36 19.09 -9.28 22.67
N ALA A 37 18.61 -10.35 22.04
CA ALA A 37 17.60 -11.24 22.61
C ALA A 37 18.20 -12.62 22.93
N LYS A 38 17.68 -13.29 23.98
CA LYS A 38 18.06 -14.68 24.26
C LYS A 38 17.51 -15.65 23.21
N GLU A 39 16.32 -15.35 22.69
CA GLU A 39 15.67 -16.10 21.63
C GLU A 39 15.07 -15.14 20.59
N ILE A 40 15.33 -15.42 19.30
CA ILE A 40 14.79 -14.66 18.17
C ILE A 40 13.91 -15.59 17.33
N HIS A 41 12.59 -15.39 17.37
CA HIS A 41 11.66 -16.11 16.51
C HIS A 41 11.53 -15.41 15.16
N LEU A 42 11.80 -16.14 14.09
CA LEU A 42 11.66 -15.68 12.72
C LEU A 42 10.41 -16.29 12.10
N CYS A 43 9.49 -15.44 11.64
CA CYS A 43 8.28 -15.86 10.94
C CYS A 43 8.39 -15.48 9.46
N GLY A 44 8.13 -16.42 8.54
CA GLY A 44 8.12 -16.14 7.11
C GLY A 44 8.06 -17.38 6.24
N GLU A 45 8.36 -17.24 4.95
CA GLU A 45 8.34 -18.35 4.00
C GLU A 45 9.59 -19.25 4.07
N GLU A 46 9.42 -20.51 3.70
CA GLU A 46 10.49 -21.53 3.70
C GLU A 46 11.68 -21.14 2.81
N ALA A 47 11.46 -20.32 1.78
CA ALA A 47 12.50 -19.81 0.90
C ALA A 47 13.63 -19.06 1.63
N ALA A 48 13.35 -18.48 2.80
CA ALA A 48 14.34 -17.76 3.60
C ALA A 48 15.24 -18.69 4.43
N VAL A 49 14.83 -19.94 4.68
CA VAL A 49 15.53 -20.85 5.59
C VAL A 49 16.99 -21.11 5.17
N PRO A 50 17.33 -21.37 3.90
CA PRO A 50 18.71 -21.60 3.49
C PRO A 50 19.61 -20.38 3.73
N LEU A 51 19.09 -19.17 3.48
CA LEU A 51 19.81 -17.92 3.72
C LEU A 51 20.04 -17.68 5.22
N ILE A 52 19.01 -17.86 6.04
CA ILE A 52 19.11 -17.68 7.49
C ILE A 52 20.08 -18.67 8.11
N ARG A 53 20.06 -19.95 7.68
CA ARG A 53 21.03 -20.95 8.15
C ARG A 53 22.46 -20.53 7.89
N LYS A 54 22.77 -20.08 6.67
CA LYS A 54 24.12 -19.58 6.32
C LYS A 54 24.54 -18.43 7.22
N ILE A 55 23.65 -17.45 7.45
CA ILE A 55 23.95 -16.30 8.31
C ILE A 55 24.22 -16.75 9.76
N CYS A 56 23.40 -17.64 10.31
CA CYS A 56 23.57 -18.11 11.68
C CYS A 56 24.78 -19.04 11.85
N GLU A 57 25.11 -19.85 10.83
CA GLU A 57 26.33 -20.65 10.80
C GLU A 57 27.58 -19.76 10.90
N ASP A 58 27.62 -18.62 10.19
CA ASP A 58 28.72 -17.65 10.27
C ASP A 58 28.81 -16.94 11.64
N LEU A 59 27.71 -16.92 12.40
CA LEU A 59 27.62 -16.29 13.72
C LEU A 59 27.80 -17.27 14.89
N ASP A 60 27.95 -18.57 14.61
CA ASP A 60 27.94 -19.64 15.61
C ASP A 60 26.64 -19.67 16.45
N GLU A 61 25.50 -19.40 15.81
CA GLU A 61 24.16 -19.37 16.41
C GLU A 61 23.32 -20.61 16.02
N GLU A 62 22.53 -21.13 16.97
CA GLU A 62 21.65 -22.28 16.74
C GLU A 62 20.38 -21.88 15.95
N VAL A 63 20.01 -22.68 14.95
CA VAL A 63 18.78 -22.48 14.17
C VAL A 63 17.85 -23.70 14.24
N VAL A 64 16.71 -23.53 14.90
CA VAL A 64 15.63 -24.52 14.95
C VAL A 64 14.56 -24.17 13.92
N VAL A 65 14.35 -25.05 12.94
CA VAL A 65 13.37 -24.82 11.86
C VAL A 65 12.07 -25.58 12.15
N ASN A 66 11.02 -24.84 12.49
CA ASN A 66 9.67 -25.37 12.66
C ASN A 66 8.84 -25.14 11.40
N LYS A 67 8.40 -26.22 10.73
CA LYS A 67 7.59 -26.13 9.50
C LYS A 67 6.11 -26.22 9.83
N TYR A 68 5.33 -25.32 9.24
CA TYR A 68 3.88 -25.24 9.43
C TYR A 68 3.14 -25.46 8.11
N GLY A 69 2.20 -26.40 8.12
CA GLY A 69 1.24 -26.58 7.03
C GLY A 69 0.15 -25.50 7.07
N ARG A 70 -0.50 -25.27 5.93
CA ARG A 70 -1.63 -24.34 5.88
C ARG A 70 -2.81 -24.90 6.70
N LEU A 71 -3.37 -24.08 7.59
CA LEU A 71 -4.49 -24.47 8.45
C LEU A 71 -5.78 -24.80 7.68
N THR A 72 -5.98 -24.17 6.52
CA THR A 72 -7.11 -24.39 5.61
C THR A 72 -6.58 -24.48 4.19
N PRO A 73 -7.00 -25.43 3.35
CA PRO A 73 -6.52 -25.52 1.97
C PRO A 73 -7.18 -24.46 1.06
N TYR A 74 -6.56 -24.17 -0.08
CA TYR A 74 -7.21 -23.48 -1.20
C TYR A 74 -7.01 -24.29 -2.48
N THR A 75 -7.95 -24.16 -3.40
CA THR A 75 -7.88 -24.80 -4.72
C THR A 75 -7.88 -23.75 -5.82
N VAL A 76 -7.05 -23.97 -6.84
CA VAL A 76 -7.11 -23.15 -8.06
C VAL A 76 -8.23 -23.70 -8.95
N SER A 77 -9.15 -22.82 -9.35
CA SER A 77 -10.28 -23.17 -10.22
C SER A 77 -9.80 -23.74 -11.56
N ASP A 78 -10.57 -24.67 -12.13
CA ASP A 78 -10.31 -25.19 -13.47
C ASP A 78 -10.73 -24.25 -14.59
N MET A 79 -11.73 -23.40 -14.32
CA MET A 79 -12.30 -22.48 -15.28
C MET A 79 -12.11 -21.03 -14.82
N PRO A 80 -11.74 -20.12 -15.73
CA PRO A 80 -11.72 -18.68 -15.44
C PRO A 80 -13.15 -18.14 -15.44
N LEU A 81 -13.34 -16.92 -14.96
CA LEU A 81 -14.63 -16.21 -15.04
C LEU A 81 -14.93 -15.69 -16.46
N LYS A 82 -14.08 -15.97 -17.45
CA LYS A 82 -14.24 -15.56 -18.87
C LYS A 82 -14.52 -14.06 -19.04
N SER A 83 -13.90 -13.23 -18.21
CA SER A 83 -14.10 -11.77 -18.16
C SER A 83 -15.54 -11.32 -17.90
N ASP A 84 -16.37 -12.21 -17.38
CA ASP A 84 -17.74 -11.95 -16.99
C ASP A 84 -17.78 -11.60 -15.49
N LEU A 85 -17.94 -10.32 -15.19
CA LEU A 85 -18.01 -9.84 -13.80
C LEU A 85 -19.36 -10.12 -13.16
N SER A 86 -20.37 -10.58 -13.92
CA SER A 86 -21.65 -11.02 -13.33
C SER A 86 -21.50 -12.27 -12.46
N GLN A 87 -20.41 -13.02 -12.64
CA GLN A 87 -20.08 -14.22 -11.86
C GLN A 87 -19.38 -13.89 -10.52
N ILE A 88 -19.18 -12.61 -10.22
CA ILE A 88 -18.65 -12.19 -8.93
C ILE A 88 -19.70 -12.41 -7.84
N GLU A 89 -19.26 -12.99 -6.73
CA GLU A 89 -20.11 -13.40 -5.61
C GLU A 89 -19.71 -12.68 -4.32
N LYS A 90 -20.61 -12.68 -3.33
CA LYS A 90 -20.28 -12.25 -1.96
C LYS A 90 -19.08 -13.02 -1.41
N GLY A 91 -18.13 -12.29 -0.83
CA GLY A 91 -16.88 -12.82 -0.31
C GLY A 91 -15.74 -12.88 -1.33
N ASP A 92 -15.97 -12.46 -2.58
CA ASP A 92 -14.91 -12.35 -3.58
C ASP A 92 -13.96 -11.19 -3.29
N CYS A 93 -12.67 -11.43 -3.53
CA CYS A 93 -11.64 -10.39 -3.61
C CYS A 93 -11.08 -10.33 -5.03
N VAL A 94 -11.35 -9.24 -5.74
CA VAL A 94 -10.84 -9.00 -7.09
C VAL A 94 -9.54 -8.22 -7.02
N VAL A 95 -8.45 -8.83 -7.46
CA VAL A 95 -7.09 -8.27 -7.37
C VAL A 95 -6.70 -7.58 -8.67
N ALA A 96 -6.25 -6.33 -8.58
CA ALA A 96 -5.79 -5.52 -9.70
C ALA A 96 -4.55 -4.69 -9.32
N PHE A 97 -3.57 -4.64 -10.23
CA PHE A 97 -2.28 -3.98 -9.97
C PHE A 97 -2.22 -2.50 -10.40
N SER A 98 -3.37 -1.86 -10.58
CA SER A 98 -3.46 -0.43 -10.91
C SER A 98 -4.62 0.22 -10.19
N ARG A 99 -4.38 1.38 -9.58
CA ARG A 99 -5.42 2.20 -8.93
C ARG A 99 -6.58 2.50 -9.89
N MET A 100 -6.27 2.81 -11.15
CA MET A 100 -7.29 3.07 -12.16
C MET A 100 -8.17 1.83 -12.40
N ASN A 101 -7.56 0.66 -12.52
CA ASN A 101 -8.29 -0.60 -12.71
C ASN A 101 -9.11 -0.99 -11.49
N ILE A 102 -8.64 -0.69 -10.27
CA ILE A 102 -9.43 -0.93 -9.04
C ILE A 102 -10.75 -0.16 -9.08
N PHE A 103 -10.70 1.13 -9.42
CA PHE A 103 -11.93 1.93 -9.50
C PHE A 103 -12.80 1.57 -10.71
N ASP A 104 -12.21 1.16 -11.85
CA ASP A 104 -12.97 0.65 -13.00
C ASP A 104 -13.70 -0.65 -12.66
N LEU A 105 -12.99 -1.64 -12.10
CA LEU A 105 -13.56 -2.93 -11.69
C LEU A 105 -14.65 -2.75 -10.65
N LYS A 106 -14.42 -1.91 -9.63
CA LYS A 106 -15.46 -1.55 -8.66
C LYS A 106 -16.74 -1.08 -9.34
N LYS A 107 -16.64 -0.09 -10.24
CA LYS A 107 -17.81 0.46 -10.94
C LYS A 107 -18.54 -0.59 -11.77
N ARG A 108 -17.78 -1.45 -12.47
CA ARG A 108 -18.34 -2.48 -13.34
C ARG A 108 -19.00 -3.60 -12.54
N ILE A 109 -18.40 -4.03 -11.44
CA ILE A 109 -18.98 -5.04 -10.54
C ILE A 109 -20.27 -4.51 -9.93
N GLU A 110 -20.25 -3.29 -9.36
CA GLU A 110 -21.45 -2.66 -8.77
C GLU A 110 -22.58 -2.52 -9.82
N ALA A 111 -22.24 -2.14 -11.06
CA ALA A 111 -23.22 -1.96 -12.13
C ALA A 111 -23.80 -3.28 -12.69
N GLN A 112 -23.01 -4.35 -12.73
CA GLN A 112 -23.44 -5.63 -13.33
C GLN A 112 -24.07 -6.60 -12.33
N THR A 113 -23.64 -6.57 -11.06
CA THR A 113 -24.09 -7.51 -10.02
C THR A 113 -25.02 -6.88 -9.00
N GLY A 114 -25.00 -5.55 -8.85
CA GLY A 114 -25.66 -4.85 -7.74
C GLY A 114 -24.97 -5.02 -6.38
N LEU A 115 -23.88 -5.80 -6.30
CA LEU A 115 -23.09 -6.00 -5.07
C LEU A 115 -22.25 -4.76 -4.77
N LYS A 116 -22.12 -4.42 -3.49
CA LYS A 116 -21.31 -3.25 -3.08
C LYS A 116 -19.86 -3.62 -2.84
N CYS A 117 -18.95 -2.75 -3.27
CA CYS A 117 -17.51 -3.01 -3.23
C CYS A 117 -16.75 -2.11 -2.22
N ALA A 118 -15.97 -2.73 -1.33
CA ALA A 118 -14.85 -2.09 -0.64
C ALA A 118 -13.63 -1.98 -1.57
N VAL A 119 -12.72 -1.06 -1.25
CA VAL A 119 -11.43 -0.94 -1.95
C VAL A 119 -10.25 -0.97 -1.00
N ALA A 120 -9.14 -1.58 -1.42
CA ALA A 120 -7.89 -1.55 -0.66
C ALA A 120 -6.68 -1.48 -1.59
N TYR A 121 -5.88 -0.42 -1.48
CA TYR A 121 -4.67 -0.27 -2.28
C TYR A 121 -3.53 0.40 -1.51
N GLY A 122 -2.29 0.24 -1.99
CA GLY A 122 -1.08 0.58 -1.23
C GLY A 122 -0.95 2.04 -0.78
N SER A 123 -1.42 3.01 -1.57
CA SER A 123 -1.37 4.44 -1.20
C SER A 123 -2.45 4.87 -0.19
N LEU A 124 -3.41 3.99 0.12
CA LEU A 124 -4.47 4.30 1.05
C LEU A 124 -3.93 4.28 2.51
N PRO A 125 -4.30 5.25 3.35
CA PRO A 125 -3.88 5.28 4.75
C PRO A 125 -4.16 3.94 5.47
N PRO A 126 -3.27 3.48 6.38
CA PRO A 126 -3.46 2.23 7.11
C PRO A 126 -4.84 2.14 7.80
N GLU A 127 -5.27 3.23 8.41
CA GLU A 127 -6.54 3.36 9.13
C GLU A 127 -7.73 3.23 8.17
N THR A 128 -7.69 3.93 7.04
CA THR A 128 -8.74 3.79 6.01
C THR A 128 -8.75 2.38 5.41
N ARG A 129 -7.58 1.75 5.20
CA ARG A 129 -7.51 0.34 4.78
C ARG A 129 -8.13 -0.60 5.81
N ALA A 130 -7.88 -0.38 7.09
CA ALA A 130 -8.46 -1.16 8.17
C ALA A 130 -9.99 -0.98 8.24
N LEU A 131 -10.51 0.24 8.02
CA LEU A 131 -11.95 0.51 7.95
C LEU A 131 -12.63 -0.19 6.76
N GLN A 132 -12.03 -0.15 5.57
CA GLN A 132 -12.54 -0.86 4.40
C GLN A 132 -12.50 -2.38 4.60
N ALA A 133 -11.44 -2.90 5.21
CA ALA A 133 -11.31 -4.32 5.57
C ALA A 133 -12.35 -4.74 6.62
N LYS A 134 -12.54 -3.95 7.68
CA LYS A 134 -13.57 -4.18 8.70
C LYS A 134 -14.95 -4.21 8.08
N SER A 135 -15.25 -3.26 7.20
CA SER A 135 -16.54 -3.22 6.50
C SER A 135 -16.73 -4.47 5.62
N PHE A 136 -15.72 -4.89 4.85
CA PHE A 136 -15.80 -6.12 4.05
C PHE A 136 -15.99 -7.39 4.90
N ASN A 137 -15.38 -7.44 6.08
CA ASN A 137 -15.49 -8.61 6.97
C ASN A 137 -16.82 -8.69 7.72
N ASP A 138 -17.48 -7.53 7.93
CA ASP A 138 -18.75 -7.41 8.64
C ASP A 138 -19.92 -7.79 7.71
N PRO A 139 -20.65 -8.88 7.99
CA PRO A 139 -21.78 -9.32 7.19
C PRO A 139 -22.92 -8.30 7.08
N ASP A 140 -23.05 -7.41 8.07
CA ASP A 140 -24.15 -6.44 8.20
C ASP A 140 -23.81 -5.07 7.61
N SER A 141 -22.55 -4.85 7.19
CA SER A 141 -22.11 -3.59 6.57
C SER A 141 -22.76 -3.29 5.22
N GLY A 142 -23.36 -4.32 4.60
CA GLY A 142 -23.86 -4.29 3.23
C GLY A 142 -22.76 -4.19 2.17
N ILE A 143 -21.49 -4.48 2.52
CA ILE A 143 -20.38 -4.62 1.57
C ILE A 143 -20.12 -6.10 1.31
N ASP A 144 -20.16 -6.49 0.04
CA ASP A 144 -20.12 -7.91 -0.36
C ASP A 144 -18.79 -8.31 -1.00
N VAL A 145 -18.10 -7.37 -1.67
CA VAL A 145 -16.92 -7.65 -2.51
C VAL A 145 -15.77 -6.71 -2.13
N LEU A 146 -14.54 -7.19 -2.21
CA LEU A 146 -13.33 -6.38 -2.05
C LEU A 146 -12.60 -6.25 -3.39
N VAL A 147 -12.35 -5.02 -3.85
CA VAL A 147 -11.49 -4.77 -5.02
C VAL A 147 -10.17 -4.18 -4.56
N ALA A 148 -9.05 -4.86 -4.79
CA ALA A 148 -7.81 -4.50 -4.14
C ALA A 148 -6.54 -4.71 -4.96
N SER A 149 -5.45 -4.07 -4.52
CA SER A 149 -4.10 -4.33 -5.06
C SER A 149 -3.39 -5.45 -4.30
N ASP A 150 -2.13 -5.71 -4.65
CA ASP A 150 -1.19 -6.56 -3.90
C ASP A 150 -1.02 -6.15 -2.43
N ALA A 151 -1.45 -4.96 -2.04
CA ALA A 151 -1.54 -4.55 -0.63
C ALA A 151 -2.38 -5.50 0.25
N VAL A 152 -3.23 -6.36 -0.32
CA VAL A 152 -3.93 -7.40 0.46
C VAL A 152 -3.03 -8.55 0.85
N GLY A 153 -1.86 -8.73 0.24
CA GLY A 153 -0.94 -9.83 0.53
C GLY A 153 -0.48 -9.86 2.00
N MET A 154 -0.44 -8.71 2.67
CA MET A 154 0.06 -8.55 4.04
C MET A 154 -0.74 -7.51 4.83
N GLY A 155 -0.66 -7.56 6.17
CA GLY A 155 -1.07 -6.45 7.05
C GLY A 155 -2.58 -6.23 7.29
N LEU A 156 -3.47 -6.97 6.63
CA LEU A 156 -4.92 -6.92 6.88
C LEU A 156 -5.48 -8.30 7.22
N ASN A 157 -6.40 -8.39 8.18
CA ASN A 157 -7.17 -9.62 8.38
C ASN A 157 -8.43 -9.55 7.50
N LEU A 158 -8.58 -10.46 6.55
CA LEU A 158 -9.64 -10.41 5.52
C LEU A 158 -10.34 -11.77 5.40
N ASN A 159 -11.68 -11.74 5.39
CA ASN A 159 -12.56 -12.89 5.24
C ASN A 159 -12.86 -13.17 3.76
N ILE A 160 -11.84 -13.56 2.99
CA ILE A 160 -11.97 -13.77 1.55
C ILE A 160 -12.38 -15.21 1.26
N LYS A 161 -13.51 -15.42 0.56
CA LYS A 161 -13.94 -16.73 0.06
C LYS A 161 -13.10 -17.14 -1.16
N ARG A 162 -13.02 -16.23 -2.13
CA ARG A 162 -12.39 -16.49 -3.43
C ARG A 162 -11.57 -15.30 -3.89
N VAL A 163 -10.32 -15.55 -4.26
CA VAL A 163 -9.43 -14.55 -4.86
C VAL A 163 -9.53 -14.64 -6.38
N VAL A 164 -9.84 -13.52 -7.02
CA VAL A 164 -10.00 -13.40 -8.47
C VAL A 164 -8.94 -12.43 -9.00
N PHE A 165 -7.97 -12.95 -9.75
CA PHE A 165 -6.98 -12.09 -10.42
C PHE A 165 -7.61 -11.44 -11.67
N SER A 166 -7.67 -10.11 -11.69
CA SER A 166 -8.14 -9.37 -12.88
C SER A 166 -7.13 -9.42 -14.03
N ASN A 167 -5.84 -9.43 -13.68
CA ASN A 167 -4.70 -9.70 -14.53
C ASN A 167 -3.53 -10.14 -13.63
N ILE A 168 -2.42 -10.60 -14.23
CA ILE A 168 -1.19 -10.99 -13.50
C ILE A 168 -0.02 -10.01 -13.74
N LYS A 169 -0.25 -8.91 -14.45
CA LYS A 169 0.81 -8.00 -14.89
C LYS A 169 0.79 -6.71 -14.08
N LYS A 170 1.96 -6.31 -13.57
CA LYS A 170 2.16 -5.12 -12.76
C LYS A 170 3.22 -4.23 -13.38
N PHE A 171 3.02 -2.91 -13.27
CA PHE A 171 4.05 -1.93 -13.59
C PHE A 171 5.03 -1.81 -12.41
N ASP A 172 6.30 -2.11 -12.64
CA ASP A 172 7.36 -2.03 -11.62
C ASP A 172 7.98 -0.62 -11.49
N GLY A 173 7.57 0.32 -12.33
CA GLY A 173 8.15 1.65 -12.43
C GLY A 173 8.92 1.89 -13.74
N LYS A 174 9.32 0.82 -14.42
CA LYS A 174 9.99 0.87 -15.73
C LYS A 174 9.12 0.23 -16.81
N GLU A 175 8.57 -0.94 -16.53
CA GLU A 175 7.83 -1.73 -17.52
C GLU A 175 6.76 -2.61 -16.87
N VAL A 176 5.88 -3.15 -17.69
CA VAL A 176 4.78 -4.00 -17.25
C VAL A 176 5.21 -5.46 -17.35
N ARG A 177 5.42 -6.12 -16.19
CA ARG A 177 5.88 -7.50 -16.09
C ARG A 177 4.89 -8.38 -15.32
N PRO A 178 4.88 -9.71 -15.53
CA PRO A 178 4.18 -10.63 -14.65
C PRO A 178 4.63 -10.46 -13.19
N ILE A 179 3.70 -10.59 -12.24
CA ILE A 179 4.01 -10.63 -10.82
C ILE A 179 4.89 -11.84 -10.49
N SER A 180 5.73 -11.71 -9.47
CA SER A 180 6.60 -12.79 -9.03
C SER A 180 5.79 -13.94 -8.42
N ILE A 181 6.35 -15.15 -8.47
CA ILE A 181 5.73 -16.34 -7.87
C ILE A 181 5.46 -16.15 -6.36
N PRO A 182 6.40 -15.63 -5.55
CA PRO A 182 6.14 -15.36 -4.13
C PRO A 182 4.97 -14.40 -3.91
N GLN A 183 4.92 -13.31 -4.68
CA GLN A 183 3.83 -12.33 -4.59
C GLN A 183 2.48 -12.94 -4.96
N LEU A 184 2.43 -13.77 -6.00
CA LEU A 184 1.23 -14.50 -6.41
C LEU A 184 0.77 -15.45 -5.30
N LYS A 185 1.68 -16.26 -4.75
CA LYS A 185 1.39 -17.20 -3.66
C LYS A 185 0.89 -16.47 -2.40
N GLN A 186 1.49 -15.32 -2.07
CA GLN A 186 1.08 -14.49 -0.93
C GLN A 186 -0.36 -13.99 -1.08
N ILE A 187 -0.73 -13.49 -2.27
CA ILE A 187 -2.08 -13.02 -2.56
C ILE A 187 -3.08 -14.17 -2.60
N ALA A 188 -2.75 -15.25 -3.32
CA ALA A 188 -3.57 -16.46 -3.42
C ALA A 188 -3.85 -17.08 -2.04
N GLY A 189 -2.84 -17.10 -1.17
CA GLY A 189 -2.91 -17.59 0.20
C GLY A 189 -3.86 -16.81 1.12
N ARG A 190 -4.44 -15.69 0.67
CA ARG A 190 -5.50 -14.98 1.40
C ARG A 190 -6.89 -15.60 1.24
N ALA A 191 -7.10 -16.47 0.26
CA ALA A 191 -8.39 -17.14 0.05
C ALA A 191 -8.67 -18.21 1.12
N GLY A 192 -9.76 -18.10 1.87
CA GLY A 192 -10.20 -19.08 2.87
C GLY A 192 -9.23 -19.19 4.03
N ARG A 193 -8.91 -18.09 4.71
CA ARG A 193 -8.05 -18.10 5.92
C ARG A 193 -8.74 -18.83 7.07
N PHE A 194 -7.94 -19.48 7.91
CA PHE A 194 -8.43 -20.11 9.15
C PHE A 194 -9.07 -19.08 10.08
N GLY A 195 -10.16 -19.45 10.75
CA GLY A 195 -10.95 -18.56 11.59
C GLY A 195 -11.87 -17.61 10.84
N THR A 196 -12.00 -17.75 9.51
CA THR A 196 -12.98 -17.03 8.69
C THR A 196 -14.18 -17.92 8.38
N ALA A 197 -15.28 -17.34 7.89
CA ALA A 197 -16.50 -18.07 7.53
C ALA A 197 -16.31 -19.11 6.40
N TYR A 198 -15.14 -19.12 5.74
CA TYR A 198 -14.88 -19.95 4.56
C TYR A 198 -13.75 -20.95 4.84
N GLY A 199 -14.11 -22.23 5.01
CA GLY A 199 -13.15 -23.30 5.32
C GLY A 199 -12.25 -23.71 4.14
N ASN A 200 -12.69 -23.49 2.90
CA ASN A 200 -11.94 -23.81 1.67
C ASN A 200 -11.87 -22.58 0.77
N GLY A 201 -10.65 -22.10 0.51
CA GLY A 201 -10.42 -20.95 -0.37
C GLY A 201 -10.44 -21.34 -1.86
N ILE A 202 -10.89 -20.42 -2.71
CA ILE A 202 -10.81 -20.60 -4.17
C ILE A 202 -9.92 -19.52 -4.78
N VAL A 203 -9.09 -19.88 -5.76
CA VAL A 203 -8.30 -18.93 -6.53
C VAL A 203 -8.63 -19.08 -8.00
N THR A 204 -8.94 -17.98 -8.69
CA THR A 204 -9.25 -17.98 -10.11
C THR A 204 -8.77 -16.68 -10.78
N ALA A 205 -8.98 -16.55 -12.09
CA ALA A 205 -8.70 -15.35 -12.86
C ALA A 205 -9.86 -15.00 -13.79
N LEU A 206 -9.89 -13.76 -14.26
CA LEU A 206 -10.83 -13.33 -15.30
C LEU A 206 -10.52 -13.99 -16.65
N ASN A 207 -9.25 -14.09 -17.01
CA ASN A 207 -8.81 -14.62 -18.31
C ASN A 207 -8.19 -16.02 -18.18
N ARG A 208 -8.29 -16.80 -19.26
CA ARG A 208 -7.72 -18.16 -19.34
C ARG A 208 -6.19 -18.17 -19.30
N ALA A 209 -5.54 -17.21 -19.96
CA ALA A 209 -4.08 -17.10 -19.97
C ALA A 209 -3.52 -16.85 -18.57
N ASP A 210 -4.16 -15.94 -17.82
CA ASP A 210 -3.80 -15.63 -16.43
C ASP A 210 -4.02 -16.83 -15.51
N LEU A 211 -5.12 -17.57 -15.68
CA LEU A 211 -5.39 -18.79 -14.90
C LEU A 211 -4.32 -19.87 -15.12
N ARG A 212 -3.84 -20.02 -16.35
CA ARG A 212 -2.74 -20.95 -16.66
C ARG A 212 -1.48 -20.58 -15.90
N TYR A 213 -1.09 -19.32 -15.92
CA TYR A 213 0.06 -18.83 -15.15
C TYR A 213 -0.11 -19.06 -13.64
N ILE A 214 -1.30 -18.83 -13.09
CA ILE A 214 -1.58 -19.10 -11.67
C ILE A 214 -1.39 -20.58 -11.34
N LYS A 215 -1.89 -21.49 -12.17
CA LYS A 215 -1.70 -22.94 -11.96
C LYS A 215 -0.21 -23.32 -11.97
N GLU A 216 0.54 -22.80 -12.94
CA GLU A 216 1.99 -23.02 -13.04
C GLU A 216 2.75 -22.42 -11.83
N ALA A 217 2.44 -21.20 -11.44
CA ALA A 217 3.10 -20.50 -10.33
C ALA A 217 2.81 -21.11 -8.96
N VAL A 218 1.58 -21.59 -8.72
CA VAL A 218 1.23 -22.26 -7.46
C VAL A 218 1.94 -23.62 -7.34
N ALA A 219 2.09 -24.34 -8.45
CA ALA A 219 2.79 -25.62 -8.49
C ALA A 219 4.33 -25.49 -8.48
N ALA A 220 4.86 -24.32 -8.82
CA ALA A 220 6.29 -24.08 -8.84
C ALA A 220 6.92 -24.23 -7.44
N PRO A 221 8.11 -24.83 -7.32
CA PRO A 221 8.84 -24.89 -6.06
C PRO A 221 9.18 -23.47 -5.58
N ASN A 222 9.44 -23.34 -4.28
CA ASN A 222 9.97 -22.10 -3.74
C ASN A 222 11.43 -21.96 -4.19
N VAL A 223 11.80 -20.77 -4.65
CA VAL A 223 13.18 -20.44 -5.02
C VAL A 223 13.87 -19.94 -3.77
N GLU A 224 15.08 -20.43 -3.50
CA GLU A 224 15.88 -19.96 -2.35
C GLU A 224 16.16 -18.46 -2.46
N LEU A 225 16.10 -17.76 -1.34
CA LEU A 225 16.43 -16.33 -1.30
C LEU A 225 17.94 -16.11 -1.31
N GLU A 226 18.34 -15.06 -2.01
CA GLU A 226 19.71 -14.55 -2.02
C GLU A 226 19.75 -13.16 -1.39
N MET A 227 20.90 -12.78 -0.84
CA MET A 227 21.12 -11.40 -0.40
C MET A 227 21.02 -10.46 -1.60
N PRO A 228 20.22 -9.39 -1.51
CA PRO A 228 20.04 -8.48 -2.63
C PRO A 228 21.26 -7.58 -2.76
N ASN A 229 21.57 -7.16 -3.99
CA ASN A 229 22.39 -5.97 -4.18
C ASN A 229 21.56 -4.76 -3.74
N GLU A 230 21.89 -4.18 -2.59
CA GLU A 230 21.13 -3.05 -2.05
C GLU A 230 21.14 -1.87 -3.02
N THR A 231 19.95 -1.37 -3.34
CA THR A 231 19.79 -0.20 -4.21
C THR A 231 19.35 0.99 -3.37
N PHE A 232 20.31 1.82 -2.94
CA PHE A 232 20.01 3.10 -2.27
C PHE A 232 19.47 4.18 -3.22
N SER A 233 18.92 3.79 -4.38
CA SER A 233 18.47 4.68 -5.45
C SER A 233 17.51 5.77 -4.97
N GLY A 234 16.56 5.44 -4.09
CA GLY A 234 15.64 6.41 -3.51
C GLY A 234 16.32 7.40 -2.57
N LEU A 235 17.23 6.91 -1.71
CA LEU A 235 17.98 7.76 -0.78
C LEU A 235 18.93 8.70 -1.53
N LEU A 236 19.61 8.19 -2.56
CA LEU A 236 20.49 8.99 -3.43
C LEU A 236 19.69 10.10 -4.12
N LEU A 237 18.52 9.79 -4.68
CA LEU A 237 17.68 10.82 -5.30
C LEU A 237 17.26 11.91 -4.29
N ILE A 238 16.94 11.55 -3.05
CA ILE A 238 16.64 12.54 -2.00
C ILE A 238 17.90 13.35 -1.67
N ALA A 239 19.06 12.72 -1.53
CA ALA A 239 20.32 13.39 -1.25
C ALA A 239 20.68 14.42 -2.33
N ASP A 240 20.57 14.05 -3.60
CA ASP A 240 20.81 14.94 -4.75
C ASP A 240 19.86 16.15 -4.72
N ASN A 241 18.58 15.91 -4.41
CA ASN A 241 17.57 16.96 -4.30
C ASN A 241 17.79 17.91 -3.11
N LEU A 242 18.62 17.53 -2.13
CA LEU A 242 18.94 18.33 -0.95
C LEU A 242 20.38 18.88 -0.99
N GLU A 243 21.12 18.67 -2.07
CA GLU A 243 22.56 18.98 -2.16
C GLU A 243 22.86 20.46 -1.88
N GLU A 244 22.06 21.35 -2.47
CA GLU A 244 22.20 22.81 -2.34
C GLU A 244 21.85 23.34 -0.93
N ILE A 245 21.19 22.54 -0.09
CA ILE A 245 20.75 22.95 1.25
C ILE A 245 21.86 22.66 2.25
N ARG A 246 22.33 23.70 2.94
CA ARG A 246 23.35 23.58 3.99
C ARG A 246 22.78 22.91 5.23
N LEU A 247 23.11 21.64 5.40
CA LEU A 247 22.75 20.82 6.55
C LEU A 247 24.02 20.17 7.12
N PRO A 248 24.17 20.09 8.45
CA PRO A 248 25.15 19.20 9.06
C PRO A 248 24.95 17.77 8.56
N LEU A 249 26.04 17.00 8.44
CA LEU A 249 26.01 15.65 7.84
C LEU A 249 24.98 14.73 8.52
N ARG A 250 24.91 14.78 9.86
CA ARG A 250 23.94 14.01 10.66
C ARG A 250 22.50 14.35 10.28
N ASP A 251 22.18 15.63 10.18
CA ASP A 251 20.83 16.08 9.85
C ASP A 251 20.50 15.77 8.40
N ARG A 252 21.47 15.96 7.48
CA ARG A 252 21.33 15.57 6.07
C ARG A 252 20.98 14.09 5.95
N TYR A 253 21.68 13.21 6.66
CA TYR A 253 21.38 11.78 6.66
C TYR A 253 19.97 11.50 7.19
N GLN A 254 19.53 12.19 8.23
CA GLN A 254 18.19 12.04 8.79
C GLN A 254 17.09 12.51 7.83
N PHE A 255 17.31 13.58 7.06
CA PHE A 255 16.39 14.03 6.02
C PHE A 255 16.35 13.07 4.82
N VAL A 256 17.51 12.54 4.42
CA VAL A 256 17.61 11.57 3.32
C VAL A 256 16.87 10.26 3.65
N THR A 257 16.90 9.83 4.91
CA THR A 257 16.21 8.63 5.40
C THR A 257 14.74 8.85 5.75
N ALA A 258 14.21 10.07 5.53
CA ALA A 258 12.81 10.36 5.78
C ALA A 258 11.90 9.56 4.81
N PRO A 259 10.71 9.13 5.26
CA PRO A 259 9.80 8.32 4.46
C PRO A 259 9.08 9.18 3.39
N VAL A 260 9.80 9.53 2.33
CA VAL A 260 9.31 10.37 1.23
C VAL A 260 9.03 9.52 0.00
N SER A 261 7.91 9.79 -0.68
CA SER A 261 7.62 9.18 -1.97
C SER A 261 8.45 9.85 -3.06
N THR A 262 9.54 9.21 -3.48
CA THR A 262 10.43 9.68 -4.57
C THR A 262 9.79 9.75 -5.96
N ARG A 263 8.54 9.28 -6.08
CA ARG A 263 7.74 9.29 -7.32
C ARG A 263 6.75 10.45 -7.41
N SER A 264 6.63 11.27 -6.37
CA SER A 264 5.76 12.45 -6.36
C SER A 264 6.64 13.68 -6.28
N ASP A 265 6.50 14.55 -7.28
CA ASP A 265 7.20 15.83 -7.32
C ASP A 265 6.77 16.71 -6.14
N GLU A 266 5.50 16.62 -5.73
CA GLU A 266 4.95 17.34 -4.57
C GLU A 266 5.61 16.87 -3.25
N SER A 267 5.76 15.56 -3.05
CA SER A 267 6.50 14.99 -1.91
C SER A 267 7.97 15.43 -1.90
N MET A 268 8.62 15.43 -3.07
CA MET A 268 10.03 15.82 -3.22
C MET A 268 10.25 17.32 -3.02
N GLU A 269 9.29 18.17 -3.41
CA GLU A 269 9.36 19.59 -3.12
C GLU A 269 9.10 19.88 -1.63
N LEU A 270 8.17 19.15 -1.00
CA LEU A 270 7.91 19.32 0.43
C LEU A 270 9.15 19.02 1.28
N ILE A 271 9.87 17.91 1.03
CA ILE A 271 11.09 17.60 1.79
C ILE A 271 12.15 18.69 1.64
N LYS A 272 12.27 19.33 0.46
CA LYS A 272 13.15 20.49 0.25
C LYS A 272 12.71 21.70 1.07
N ILE A 273 11.41 22.01 1.07
CA ILE A 273 10.85 23.12 1.87
C ILE A 273 11.15 22.91 3.36
N LEU A 274 10.88 21.70 3.88
CA LEU A 274 11.13 21.35 5.28
C LEU A 274 12.61 21.42 5.63
N ALA A 275 13.49 20.90 4.76
CA ALA A 275 14.93 20.97 4.93
C ALA A 275 15.45 22.42 4.92
N ARG A 276 14.92 23.29 4.04
CA ARG A 276 15.25 24.72 4.01
C ARG A 276 14.79 25.43 5.28
N LYS A 277 13.57 25.17 5.75
CA LYS A 277 13.05 25.72 7.02
C LYS A 277 13.94 25.34 8.20
N PHE A 278 14.32 24.06 8.29
CA PHE A 278 15.27 23.58 9.31
C PHE A 278 16.64 24.24 9.21
N SER A 279 17.26 24.27 8.02
CA SER A 279 18.56 24.92 7.78
C SER A 279 18.56 26.40 8.19
N GLN A 280 17.44 27.09 7.97
CA GLN A 280 17.24 28.50 8.31
C GLN A 280 16.79 28.73 9.76
N LYS A 281 16.63 27.68 10.58
CA LYS A 281 16.06 27.74 11.93
C LYS A 281 14.69 28.44 11.96
N LYS A 282 13.91 28.27 10.90
CA LYS A 282 12.55 28.81 10.79
C LYS A 282 11.56 27.80 11.32
N ILE A 283 10.75 28.25 12.27
CA ILE A 283 9.60 27.52 12.77
C ILE A 283 8.66 27.20 11.59
N CYS A 284 8.10 26.01 11.61
CA CYS A 284 7.14 25.54 10.64
C CYS A 284 6.05 24.74 11.35
N THR A 285 4.80 25.15 11.20
CA THR A 285 3.64 24.38 11.65
C THR A 285 3.07 23.56 10.49
N LEU A 286 2.28 22.55 10.81
CA LEU A 286 1.61 21.71 9.82
C LEU A 286 0.54 22.49 9.04
N ASP A 287 -0.19 23.39 9.70
CA ASP A 287 -1.24 24.21 9.08
C ASP A 287 -0.69 25.21 8.04
N GLU A 288 0.57 25.63 8.18
CA GLU A 288 1.25 26.45 7.14
C GLU A 288 1.53 25.67 5.85
N LEU A 289 1.56 24.32 5.92
CA LEU A 289 1.99 23.46 4.82
C LEU A 289 0.83 22.79 4.10
N ILE A 290 -0.25 22.47 4.82
CA ILE A 290 -1.31 21.61 4.32
C ILE A 290 -2.66 22.25 4.62
N GLU A 291 -3.37 22.59 3.55
CA GLU A 291 -4.75 23.04 3.63
C GLU A 291 -5.68 21.90 3.18
N LEU A 292 -6.45 21.36 4.13
CA LEU A 292 -7.43 20.32 3.83
C LEU A 292 -8.73 20.93 3.28
N PRO A 293 -9.35 20.32 2.25
CA PRO A 293 -10.63 20.77 1.75
C PRO A 293 -11.74 20.54 2.79
N THR A 294 -12.74 21.43 2.80
CA THR A 294 -13.89 21.31 3.70
C THR A 294 -14.86 20.20 3.32
N ASN A 295 -14.90 19.83 2.04
CA ASN A 295 -15.81 18.82 1.51
C ASN A 295 -15.03 17.58 1.02
N PRO A 296 -15.60 16.37 1.19
CA PRO A 296 -14.98 15.15 0.66
C PRO A 296 -14.83 15.19 -0.87
N PRO A 297 -13.82 14.52 -1.44
CA PRO A 297 -13.57 14.56 -2.86
C PRO A 297 -14.63 13.75 -3.61
N THR A 298 -15.14 14.32 -4.70
CA THR A 298 -16.08 13.65 -5.61
C THR A 298 -15.40 13.12 -6.88
N SER A 299 -14.12 13.44 -7.08
CA SER A 299 -13.34 13.08 -8.25
C SER A 299 -12.12 12.20 -7.89
N PRO A 300 -11.66 11.33 -8.81
CA PRO A 300 -10.44 10.53 -8.59
C PRO A 300 -9.17 11.36 -8.37
N SER A 301 -9.12 12.57 -8.95
CA SER A 301 -8.01 13.52 -8.76
C SER A 301 -8.05 14.16 -7.39
N GLY A 302 -9.22 14.57 -6.90
CA GLY A 302 -9.38 15.10 -5.53
C GLY A 302 -9.00 14.05 -4.47
N LEU A 303 -9.38 12.79 -4.68
CA LEU A 303 -8.97 11.70 -3.79
C LEU A 303 -7.45 11.48 -3.83
N LYS A 304 -6.82 11.58 -5.02
CA LYS A 304 -5.36 11.48 -5.15
C LYS A 304 -4.66 12.63 -4.41
N ALA A 305 -5.20 13.84 -4.49
CA ALA A 305 -4.66 15.00 -3.78
C ALA A 305 -4.70 14.79 -2.26
N LEU A 306 -5.82 14.30 -1.71
CA LEU A 306 -5.91 13.96 -0.29
C LEU A 306 -4.98 12.82 0.13
N GLU A 307 -4.85 11.78 -0.69
CA GLU A 307 -3.85 10.71 -0.45
C GLU A 307 -2.42 11.29 -0.40
N GLU A 308 -2.13 12.33 -1.18
CA GLU A 308 -0.84 13.02 -1.15
C GLU A 308 -0.69 13.90 0.09
N SER A 309 -1.71 14.70 0.45
CA SER A 309 -1.73 15.47 1.70
C SER A 309 -1.51 14.57 2.92
N HIS A 310 -2.08 13.36 2.95
CA HIS A 310 -1.84 12.40 4.03
C HIS A 310 -0.35 12.02 4.15
N LYS A 311 0.33 11.73 3.04
CA LYS A 311 1.79 11.43 3.06
C LYS A 311 2.60 12.62 3.56
N GLN A 312 2.20 13.82 3.18
CA GLN A 312 2.85 15.06 3.63
C GLN A 312 2.67 15.27 5.14
N ILE A 313 1.47 15.01 5.68
CA ILE A 313 1.21 15.01 7.13
C ILE A 313 2.12 13.99 7.82
N MET A 314 2.20 12.76 7.31
CA MET A 314 3.03 11.71 7.89
C MET A 314 4.52 12.06 7.86
N LEU A 315 4.99 12.70 6.78
CA LEU A 315 6.37 13.18 6.67
C LEU A 315 6.66 14.26 7.72
N TYR A 316 5.76 15.24 7.86
CA TYR A 316 5.90 16.28 8.87
C TYR A 316 5.94 15.69 10.28
N MET A 317 5.00 14.80 10.62
CA MET A 317 4.96 14.13 11.92
C MET A 317 6.24 13.31 12.19
N TRP A 318 6.79 12.67 11.16
CA TRP A 318 8.05 11.95 11.30
C TRP A 318 9.22 12.89 11.62
N LEU A 319 9.26 14.08 11.01
CA LEU A 319 10.29 15.09 11.27
C LEU A 319 10.08 15.82 12.60
N SER A 320 8.84 16.06 13.04
CA SER A 320 8.56 16.72 14.32
C SER A 320 9.04 15.92 15.52
N THR A 321 8.95 14.58 15.45
CA THR A 321 9.52 13.70 16.49
C THR A 321 11.04 13.74 16.59
N ARG A 322 11.74 14.31 15.59
CA ARG A 322 13.21 14.38 15.52
C ARG A 322 13.74 15.80 15.70
N TYR A 323 12.98 16.80 15.27
CA TYR A 323 13.36 18.22 15.31
C TYR A 323 12.23 19.07 15.91
N PRO A 324 11.90 18.87 17.21
CA PRO A 324 10.78 19.54 17.86
C PRO A 324 10.93 21.06 17.93
N ASP A 325 12.15 21.59 17.88
CA ASP A 325 12.41 23.04 17.92
C ASP A 325 12.08 23.76 16.60
N THR A 326 12.00 23.01 15.49
CA THR A 326 11.69 23.56 14.16
C THR A 326 10.26 23.24 13.75
N PHE A 327 9.82 22.00 13.96
CA PHE A 327 8.49 21.51 13.58
C PHE A 327 7.63 21.40 14.83
N ILE A 328 6.99 22.51 15.18
CA ILE A 328 6.44 22.73 16.53
C ILE A 328 4.98 22.31 16.70
N THR A 329 4.29 21.85 15.66
CA THR A 329 2.88 21.44 15.80
C THR A 329 2.80 20.30 16.81
N THR A 330 1.88 20.44 17.76
CA THR A 330 1.70 19.45 18.82
C THR A 330 1.29 18.11 18.24
N GLN A 331 1.61 17.02 18.95
CA GLN A 331 1.26 15.69 18.49
C GLN A 331 -0.26 15.49 18.40
N ASP A 332 -1.02 16.14 19.28
CA ASP A 332 -2.48 16.08 19.29
C ASP A 332 -3.09 16.82 18.08
N ASP A 333 -2.59 18.02 17.78
CA ASP A 333 -3.05 18.80 16.62
C ASP A 333 -2.72 18.09 15.31
N ALA A 334 -1.48 17.56 15.18
CA ALA A 334 -1.09 16.81 14.01
C ALA A 334 -1.92 15.53 13.82
N THR A 335 -2.26 14.84 14.92
CA THR A 335 -3.12 13.67 14.91
C THR A 335 -4.56 14.03 14.53
N SER A 336 -5.05 15.18 14.96
CA SER A 336 -6.36 15.72 14.57
C SER A 336 -6.42 15.99 13.07
N ILE A 337 -5.43 16.69 12.51
CA ILE A 337 -5.35 16.99 11.06
C ILE A 337 -5.22 15.69 10.24
N LYS A 338 -4.39 14.74 10.69
CA LYS A 338 -4.29 13.40 10.11
C LYS A 338 -5.65 12.70 10.06
N SER A 339 -6.37 12.69 11.18
CA SER A 339 -7.68 12.03 11.30
C SER A 339 -8.73 12.70 10.40
N GLN A 340 -8.73 14.03 10.32
CA GLN A 340 -9.60 14.77 9.39
C GLN A 340 -9.33 14.38 7.92
N CYS A 341 -8.06 14.31 7.53
CA CYS A 341 -7.66 13.87 6.20
C CYS A 341 -8.16 12.44 5.91
N GLU A 342 -7.99 11.52 6.85
CA GLU A 342 -8.44 10.13 6.74
C GLU A 342 -9.96 10.00 6.62
N HIS A 343 -10.72 10.82 7.36
CA HIS A 343 -12.17 10.90 7.25
C HIS A 343 -12.62 11.41 5.87
N LEU A 344 -11.98 12.46 5.35
CA LEU A 344 -12.28 12.98 4.00
C LEU A 344 -11.98 11.94 2.91
N ILE A 345 -10.90 11.17 3.06
CA ILE A 345 -10.56 10.06 2.13
C ILE A 345 -11.64 8.98 2.20
N ASP A 346 -12.03 8.53 3.40
CA ASP A 346 -13.05 7.50 3.57
C ASP A 346 -14.41 7.92 3.01
N ASP A 347 -14.82 9.17 3.27
CA ASP A 347 -16.06 9.72 2.72
C ASP A 347 -15.98 9.91 1.20
N GLY A 348 -14.82 10.30 0.67
CA GLY A 348 -14.58 10.32 -0.78
C GLY A 348 -14.75 8.94 -1.43
N LEU A 349 -14.24 7.89 -0.77
CA LEU A 349 -14.44 6.50 -1.20
C LEU A 349 -15.90 6.05 -1.14
N LYS A 350 -16.70 6.61 -0.23
CA LYS A 350 -18.15 6.39 -0.15
C LYS A 350 -18.91 7.20 -1.20
N LEU A 351 -18.57 8.45 -1.47
CA LEU A 351 -19.23 9.28 -2.49
C LEU A 351 -18.92 8.83 -3.92
N SER A 352 -17.76 8.22 -4.14
CA SER A 352 -17.49 7.47 -5.36
C SER A 352 -18.50 6.32 -5.57
N ARG A 353 -19.23 5.88 -4.52
CA ARG A 353 -20.36 4.95 -4.60
C ARG A 353 -21.66 5.68 -4.98
N ALA A 354 -21.91 6.87 -4.41
CA ALA A 354 -23.17 7.61 -4.52
C ALA A 354 -23.37 8.40 -5.84
N SER A 355 -22.29 8.68 -6.58
CA SER A 355 -22.34 9.44 -7.85
C SER A 355 -23.14 8.73 -8.97
N GLN A 356 -23.71 7.55 -8.68
CA GLN A 356 -24.54 6.74 -9.56
C GLN A 356 -26.04 7.09 -9.58
N SER A 357 -26.57 7.97 -8.70
CA SER A 357 -28.04 8.22 -8.66
C SER A 357 -28.56 9.46 -9.41
N ILE A 358 -27.73 10.43 -9.82
CA ILE A 358 -28.24 11.76 -10.27
C ILE A 358 -27.97 12.08 -11.76
N ARG A 359 -27.50 11.12 -12.57
CA ARG A 359 -27.39 11.32 -14.04
C ARG A 359 -28.50 10.62 -14.83
N LYS A 360 -29.76 10.84 -14.44
CA LYS A 360 -30.91 10.73 -15.36
C LYS A 360 -31.71 12.03 -15.28
N GLY A 361 -31.62 12.83 -16.35
CA GLY A 361 -32.51 13.97 -16.57
C GLY A 361 -31.90 15.34 -16.34
N ARG A 362 -31.03 15.79 -17.25
CA ARG A 362 -30.97 17.21 -17.64
C ARG A 362 -30.57 17.28 -19.10
N LYS A 363 -31.54 17.58 -19.97
CA LYS A 363 -31.31 17.96 -21.37
C LYS A 363 -30.37 19.17 -21.37
N HIS A 364 -29.24 19.06 -22.06
CA HIS A 364 -28.36 20.21 -22.30
C HIS A 364 -29.10 21.28 -23.11
N PRO A 365 -29.14 22.56 -22.68
CA PRO A 365 -29.40 23.67 -23.59
C PRO A 365 -28.16 23.84 -24.48
N ARG A 366 -28.38 23.99 -25.79
CA ARG A 366 -27.31 24.29 -26.76
C ARG A 366 -26.69 25.67 -26.43
N PRO A 367 -25.37 25.86 -26.55
CA PRO A 367 -24.77 27.19 -26.43
C PRO A 367 -25.13 28.04 -27.65
N HIS A 368 -25.69 29.22 -27.40
CA HIS A 368 -25.89 30.26 -28.40
C HIS A 368 -24.61 31.11 -28.44
N PHE A 369 -23.86 31.05 -29.54
CA PHE A 369 -22.74 31.96 -29.79
C PHE A 369 -23.30 33.33 -30.20
N ARG A 370 -22.87 34.40 -29.50
CA ARG A 370 -23.00 35.78 -29.97
C ARG A 370 -21.60 36.27 -30.37
N GLU A 371 -21.39 36.41 -31.67
CA GLU A 371 -20.36 37.27 -32.23
C GLU A 371 -20.84 38.71 -32.12
N ASP A 372 -20.08 39.57 -31.45
CA ASP A 372 -20.17 41.01 -31.68
C ASP A 372 -18.81 41.68 -31.45
N LYS A 373 -18.24 42.11 -32.58
CA LYS A 373 -17.56 43.40 -32.81
C LYS A 373 -16.28 43.71 -32.05
N LEU A 374 -15.17 43.47 -32.75
CA LEU A 374 -13.95 44.28 -32.68
C LEU A 374 -13.65 44.78 -34.10
N GLU A 375 -14.17 45.96 -34.44
CA GLU A 375 -13.61 46.78 -35.51
C GLU A 375 -13.61 48.27 -35.12
N SER A 376 -12.43 48.86 -35.32
CA SER A 376 -12.13 50.28 -35.55
C SER A 376 -12.16 51.26 -34.37
N ARG A 377 -10.98 51.79 -34.06
CA ARG A 377 -10.55 53.17 -34.38
C ARG A 377 -9.12 53.34 -33.84
N GLN A 378 -8.16 53.51 -34.76
CA GLN A 378 -7.46 54.78 -35.06
C GLN A 378 -6.57 55.25 -33.93
#